data_AF-X1C0B9-F1
#
_entry.id   AF-X1C0B9-F1
#
_cell.length_a   1.000
_cell.length_b   1.000
_cell.length_c   1.000
_cell.angle_alpha   90.00
_cell.angle_beta   90.00
_cell.angle_gamma   90.00
#
_symmetry.space_group_name_H-M   'P 1'
#
loop_
_entity.id
_entity.type
_entity.pdbx_description
1 polymer ?
#
loop_
_entity_poly.entity_id
_entity_poly.type
_entity_poly.pdbx_seq_one_letter_code
_entity_poly.pdbx_strand_id
1 'polypeptide(L)'
;MKNKVISSLIAGIVLVSLTGGMTGCRTSLRMATTTSLYDTGIWGYLEPMFEEQYNVELDIIYAGTGKALEYGRRGDVDVITVHSKAREL
;
A
#
# COMPACT_ATOMS: atom_id res chain seq x y z
N MET A 1 -9.96 -51.21 -7.96
CA MET A 1 -9.25 -50.11 -8.68
C MET A 1 -9.89 -48.74 -8.46
N LYS A 2 -11.22 -48.61 -8.33
CA LYS A 2 -11.92 -47.32 -8.09
C LYS A 2 -11.48 -46.57 -6.82
N ASN A 3 -11.19 -47.27 -5.72
CA ASN A 3 -10.81 -46.63 -4.44
C ASN A 3 -9.38 -46.04 -4.45
N LYS A 4 -8.47 -46.58 -5.28
CA LYS A 4 -7.11 -46.06 -5.44
C LYS A 4 -7.09 -44.74 -6.22
N VAL A 5 -8.01 -44.60 -7.20
CA VAL A 5 -8.15 -43.37 -8.01
C VAL A 5 -8.71 -42.22 -7.16
N ILE A 6 -9.70 -42.51 -6.30
CA ILE A 6 -10.28 -41.51 -5.39
C ILE A 6 -9.24 -41.04 -4.36
N SER A 7 -8.44 -41.95 -3.79
CA SER A 7 -7.38 -41.60 -2.84
C SER A 7 -6.27 -40.75 -3.49
N SER A 8 -5.91 -41.02 -4.75
CA SER A 8 -4.92 -40.23 -5.49
C SER A 8 -5.43 -38.82 -5.85
N LEU A 9 -6.73 -38.66 -6.11
CA LEU A 9 -7.35 -37.36 -6.40
C LEU A 9 -7.41 -36.48 -5.15
N ILE A 10 -7.75 -37.05 -3.99
CA ILE A 10 -7.78 -36.33 -2.72
C ILE A 10 -6.36 -35.90 -2.31
N ALA A 11 -5.37 -36.77 -2.49
CA ALA A 11 -3.97 -36.45 -2.21
C ALA A 11 -3.43 -35.31 -3.09
N GLY A 12 -3.83 -35.27 -4.38
CA GLY A 12 -3.44 -34.18 -5.30
C GLY A 12 -4.04 -32.83 -4.93
N ILE A 13 -5.30 -32.79 -4.47
CA ILE A 13 -5.98 -31.56 -4.02
C ILE A 13 -5.38 -31.03 -2.73
N VAL A 14 -5.01 -31.91 -1.78
CA VAL A 14 -4.37 -31.50 -0.52
C VAL A 14 -2.98 -30.93 -0.75
N LEU A 15 -2.22 -31.47 -1.73
CA LEU A 15 -0.87 -31.00 -2.05
C LEU A 15 -0.85 -29.59 -2.67
N VAL A 16 -1.86 -29.25 -3.48
CA VAL A 16 -1.98 -27.91 -4.10
C VAL A 16 -2.27 -26.84 -3.04
N SER A 17 -3.09 -27.14 -2.02
CA SER A 17 -3.46 -26.19 -0.98
C SER A 17 -2.31 -25.76 -0.05
N LEU A 18 -1.22 -26.55 0.02
CA LEU A 18 -0.06 -26.26 0.89
C LEU A 18 0.98 -25.33 0.25
N THR A 19 0.83 -24.99 -1.04
CA THR A 19 1.78 -24.13 -1.77
C THR A 19 1.27 -22.69 -1.98
N GLY A 20 0.10 -22.37 -1.42
CA GLY A 20 -0.51 -21.04 -1.48
C GLY A 20 0.18 -20.02 -0.57
N GLY A 21 1.27 -19.43 -1.06
CA GLY A 21 1.62 -18.03 -0.87
C GLY A 21 1.97 -17.56 0.54
N MET A 22 3.27 -17.52 0.85
CA MET A 22 3.81 -16.48 1.72
C MET A 22 3.73 -15.16 0.95
N THR A 23 2.60 -14.47 1.01
CA THR A 23 2.53 -13.06 0.58
C THR A 23 3.38 -12.26 1.55
N GLY A 24 4.50 -11.74 1.05
CA GLY A 24 5.40 -10.90 1.83
C GLY A 24 4.62 -9.76 2.48
N CYS A 25 4.79 -9.60 3.80
CA CYS A 25 4.19 -8.52 4.56
C CYS A 25 4.82 -7.21 4.06
N ARG A 26 4.14 -6.50 3.14
CA ARG A 26 4.55 -5.15 2.74
C ARG A 26 4.30 -4.21 3.90
N THR A 27 5.25 -3.34 4.15
CA THR A 27 5.11 -2.31 5.18
C THR A 27 4.27 -1.19 4.61
N SER A 28 3.22 -0.77 5.32
CA SER A 28 2.38 0.37 4.92
C SER A 28 3.02 1.68 5.38
N LEU A 29 3.07 2.68 4.50
CA LEU A 29 3.53 4.03 4.77
C LEU A 29 2.39 5.01 4.51
N ARG A 30 1.94 5.73 5.54
CA ARG A 30 0.84 6.69 5.45
C ARG A 30 1.37 8.08 5.11
N MET A 31 0.77 8.70 4.10
CA MET A 31 1.17 10.01 3.61
C MET A 31 -0.02 10.95 3.48
N ALA A 32 0.14 12.20 3.93
CA ALA A 32 -0.80 13.27 3.64
C ALA A 32 -0.31 14.20 2.52
N THR A 33 -1.13 14.44 1.50
CA THR A 33 -0.85 15.40 0.41
C THR A 33 -1.91 16.50 0.33
N THR A 34 -1.60 17.61 -0.36
CA THR A 34 -2.63 18.60 -0.69
C THR A 34 -3.52 18.15 -1.86
N THR A 35 -4.80 18.53 -1.85
CA THR A 35 -5.70 18.34 -3.01
C THR A 35 -5.12 18.94 -4.29
N SER A 36 -4.55 20.15 -4.21
CA SER A 36 -3.91 20.81 -5.35
C SER A 36 -2.76 20.03 -5.98
N LEU A 37 -2.07 19.18 -5.20
CA LEU A 37 -1.01 18.32 -5.70
C LEU A 37 -1.57 16.97 -6.18
N TYR A 38 -2.55 16.42 -5.45
CA TYR A 38 -3.26 15.21 -5.85
C TYR A 38 -3.92 15.36 -7.23
N ASP A 39 -4.60 16.47 -7.46
CA ASP A 39 -5.32 16.78 -8.70
C ASP A 39 -4.38 16.92 -9.93
N THR A 40 -3.06 17.08 -9.71
CA THR A 40 -2.09 17.06 -10.82
C THR A 40 -1.91 15.67 -11.44
N GLY A 41 -2.32 14.62 -10.73
CA GLY A 41 -2.10 13.23 -11.13
C GLY A 41 -0.66 12.73 -10.93
N ILE A 42 0.24 13.52 -10.33
CA ILE A 42 1.64 13.13 -10.13
C ILE A 42 1.79 11.82 -9.32
N TRP A 43 0.90 11.59 -8.37
CA TRP A 43 0.91 10.40 -7.51
C TRP A 43 0.66 9.11 -8.30
N GLY A 44 -0.10 9.16 -9.39
CA GLY A 44 -0.28 8.00 -10.27
C GLY A 44 1.01 7.50 -10.93
N TYR A 45 2.07 8.32 -10.94
CA TYR A 45 3.40 7.93 -11.41
C TYR A 45 4.34 7.60 -10.24
N LEU A 46 4.32 8.42 -9.19
CA LEU A 46 5.26 8.28 -8.07
C LEU A 46 4.95 7.09 -7.16
N GLU A 47 3.66 6.82 -6.90
CA GLU A 47 3.22 5.71 -6.05
C GLU A 47 3.74 4.35 -6.54
N PRO A 48 3.47 3.90 -7.78
CA PRO A 48 3.96 2.59 -8.23
C PRO A 48 5.49 2.51 -8.25
N MET A 49 6.19 3.60 -8.61
CA MET A 49 7.65 3.65 -8.60
C MET A 49 8.22 3.50 -7.19
N PHE A 50 7.60 4.15 -6.19
CA PHE A 50 8.04 4.09 -4.80
C PHE A 50 7.75 2.72 -4.18
N GLU A 51 6.54 2.19 -4.40
CA GLU A 51 6.15 0.86 -3.91
C GLU A 51 7.04 -0.25 -4.47
N GLU A 52 7.38 -0.20 -5.76
CA GLU A 52 8.27 -1.17 -6.39
C GLU A 52 9.70 -1.08 -5.84
N GLN A 53 10.23 0.15 -5.71
CA GLN A 53 11.60 0.37 -5.26
C GLN A 53 11.82 -0.04 -3.80
N TYR A 54 10.84 0.23 -2.93
CA TYR A 54 11.00 0.04 -1.48
C TYR A 54 10.20 -1.15 -0.93
N ASN A 55 9.43 -1.84 -1.77
CA ASN A 55 8.52 -2.92 -1.37
C ASN A 55 7.60 -2.54 -0.20
N VAL A 56 7.01 -1.34 -0.31
CA VAL A 56 6.03 -0.79 0.64
C VAL A 56 4.68 -0.62 -0.04
N GLU A 57 3.64 -0.39 0.76
CA GLU A 57 2.33 0.04 0.30
C GLU A 57 2.13 1.51 0.73
N LEU A 58 1.85 2.41 -0.21
CA LEU A 58 1.64 3.83 0.07
C LEU A 58 0.14 4.10 0.31
N ASP A 59 -0.21 4.58 1.50
CA ASP A 59 -1.57 5.00 1.82
C ASP A 59 -1.65 6.54 1.77
N ILE A 60 -2.18 7.07 0.66
CA ILE A 60 -2.22 8.50 0.37
C ILE A 60 -3.57 9.11 0.76
N ILE A 61 -3.52 10.03 1.72
CA ILE A 61 -4.66 10.84 2.16
C ILE A 61 -4.51 12.25 1.59
N TYR A 62 -5.49 12.73 0.83
CA TYR A 62 -5.47 14.10 0.30
C TYR A 62 -6.43 15.01 1.10
N ALA A 63 -5.92 16.16 1.52
CA ALA A 63 -6.69 17.17 2.24
C ALA A 63 -6.19 18.59 1.92
N GLY A 64 -6.90 19.64 2.34
CA GLY A 64 -6.33 20.99 2.28
C GLY A 64 -5.06 21.11 3.14
N THR A 65 -4.15 22.04 2.82
CA THR A 65 -2.85 22.20 3.51
C THR A 65 -2.96 22.23 5.03
N GLY A 66 -3.95 22.93 5.59
CA GLY A 66 -4.13 23.01 7.05
C GLY A 66 -4.42 21.64 7.69
N LYS A 67 -5.26 20.83 7.06
CA LYS A 67 -5.60 19.48 7.54
C LYS A 67 -4.43 18.51 7.35
N ALA A 68 -3.74 18.57 6.22
CA ALA A 68 -2.56 17.74 5.98
C ALA A 68 -1.47 17.96 7.04
N LEU A 69 -1.22 19.23 7.41
CA LEU A 69 -0.31 19.59 8.50
C LEU A 69 -0.81 19.14 9.87
N GLU A 70 -2.12 19.23 10.12
CA GLU A 70 -2.72 18.74 11.36
C GLU A 70 -2.53 17.22 11.52
N TYR A 71 -2.72 16.44 10.45
CA TYR A 71 -2.50 14.99 10.45
C TYR A 71 -1.07 14.63 10.85
N GLY A 72 -0.07 15.30 10.28
CA GLY A 72 1.32 15.02 10.71
C GLY A 72 1.63 15.53 12.11
N ARG A 73 1.06 16.65 12.57
CA ARG A 73 1.24 17.12 13.96
C ARG A 73 0.68 16.15 14.98
N ARG A 74 -0.43 15.48 14.64
CA ARG A 74 -1.06 14.46 15.49
C ARG A 74 -0.39 13.09 15.40
N GLY A 75 0.48 12.89 14.40
CA GLY A 75 1.07 11.58 14.11
C GLY A 75 0.08 10.61 13.44
N ASP A 76 -0.96 11.13 12.78
CA ASP A 76 -1.92 10.29 12.04
C ASP A 76 -1.28 9.74 10.73
N VAL A 77 -0.23 10.40 10.24
CA VAL A 77 0.54 10.04 9.03
C VAL A 77 2.05 10.07 9.29
N ASP A 78 2.81 9.28 8.52
CA ASP A 78 4.27 9.19 8.61
C ASP A 78 4.96 10.32 7.83
N VAL A 79 4.37 10.75 6.71
CA VAL A 79 4.94 11.74 5.80
C VAL A 79 3.89 12.77 5.39
N ILE A 80 4.32 14.02 5.21
CA ILE A 80 3.50 15.08 4.62
C ILE A 80 4.18 15.61 3.36
N THR A 81 3.42 15.77 2.29
CA THR A 81 3.85 16.44 1.05
C THR A 81 2.91 17.61 0.74
N VAL A 82 3.40 18.84 0.92
CA VAL A 82 2.66 20.05 0.57
C VAL A 82 3.47 20.91 -0.38
N HIS A 83 2.77 21.71 -1.20
CA HIS A 83 3.39 22.77 -2.00
C HIS A 83 3.17 24.12 -1.30
N SER A 84 3.80 24.34 -0.15
CA SER A 84 3.65 25.59 0.60
C SER A 84 4.88 25.90 1.44
N LYS A 85 5.91 26.45 0.79
CA LYS A 85 7.20 26.85 1.39
C LYS A 85 7.08 27.69 2.67
N ALA A 86 5.99 28.45 2.79
CA ALA A 86 5.72 29.31 3.95
C ALA A 86 5.06 28.59 5.15
N ARG A 87 4.56 27.36 4.97
CA ARG A 87 3.83 26.57 5.99
C ARG A 87 4.42 25.17 6.23
N GLU A 88 5.55 24.87 5.61
CA GLU A 88 6.31 23.61 5.79
C GLU A 88 7.21 23.62 7.05
N LEU A 89 7.38 24.78 7.71
CA LEU A 89 8.12 24.98 8.97
C LEU A 89 7.16 25.10 10.16
#